data_AF-A0A957U0J2-F1
#
_entry.id   AF-A0A957U0J2-F1
#
_cell.length_a   1.000
_cell.length_b   1.000
_cell.length_c   1.000
_cell.angle_alpha   90.00
_cell.angle_beta   90.00
_cell.angle_gamma   90.00
#
_symmetry.space_group_name_H-M   'P 1'
#
loop_
_entity.id
_entity.type
_entity.pdbx_description
1 polymer ?
#
loop_
_entity_poly.entity_id
_entity_poly.type
_entity_poly.pdbx_seq_one_letter_code
_entity_poly.pdbx_strand_id
1 'polypeptide(L)'
;MALLFSAAALLLAALHALSHLWPTFAPGLGIRALYYRRELGFALTILSVTLAIVVVGTTPTVGHALLLAVVTALNGASSVAAPGRVLPALDDPRPVRLDGHDQLPAHVLGTSTDTGAHAWSLQDLIPHHIVNDWLDGRPITATW
;
A
#
# COMPACT_ATOMS: atom_id res chain seq x y z
N MET A 1 -22.99 -24.91 4.14
CA MET A 1 -21.79 -24.64 3.31
C MET A 1 -21.89 -23.32 2.55
N ALA A 2 -22.90 -23.11 1.68
CA ALA A 2 -23.05 -21.86 0.92
C ALA A 2 -23.03 -20.59 1.80
N LEU A 3 -23.81 -20.56 2.90
CA LEU A 3 -23.82 -19.43 3.84
C LEU A 3 -22.44 -19.11 4.43
N LEU A 4 -21.63 -20.13 4.72
CA LEU A 4 -20.30 -19.96 5.30
C LEU A 4 -19.34 -19.35 4.26
N PHE A 5 -19.39 -19.82 3.02
CA PHE A 5 -18.61 -19.22 1.92
C PHE A 5 -19.09 -17.80 1.58
N SER A 6 -20.39 -17.53 1.64
CA SER A 6 -20.94 -16.19 1.47
C SER A 6 -20.42 -15.23 2.54
N ALA A 7 -20.47 -15.63 3.80
CA ALA A 7 -19.95 -14.84 4.91
C ALA A 7 -18.43 -14.61 4.80
N ALA A 8 -17.67 -15.65 4.43
CA ALA A 8 -16.23 -15.54 4.22
C ALA A 8 -15.89 -14.60 3.05
N ALA A 9 -16.58 -14.70 1.92
CA ALA A 9 -16.38 -13.81 0.77
C ALA A 9 -16.62 -12.34 1.15
N LEU A 10 -17.72 -12.08 1.86
CA LEU A 10 -18.08 -10.74 2.31
C LEU A 10 -17.06 -10.18 3.32
N LEU A 11 -16.64 -11.00 4.29
CA LEU A 11 -15.65 -10.62 5.29
C LEU A 11 -14.31 -10.26 4.63
N LEU A 12 -13.83 -11.07 3.69
CA LEU A 12 -12.59 -10.81 2.96
C LEU A 12 -12.66 -9.54 2.11
N ALA A 13 -13.80 -9.30 1.44
CA ALA A 13 -14.03 -8.08 0.68
C ALA A 13 -14.06 -6.84 1.59
N ALA A 14 -14.70 -6.94 2.77
CA ALA A 14 -14.72 -5.87 3.77
C ALA A 14 -13.32 -5.60 4.35
N LEU A 15 -12.55 -6.65 4.67
CA LEU A 15 -11.17 -6.53 5.12
C LEU A 15 -10.30 -5.82 4.09
N HIS A 16 -10.45 -6.17 2.81
CA HIS A 16 -9.75 -5.47 1.73
C HIS A 16 -10.17 -4.00 1.62
N ALA A 17 -11.47 -3.70 1.64
CA ALA A 17 -11.99 -2.34 1.57
C ALA A 17 -11.46 -1.47 2.72
N LEU A 18 -11.34 -2.03 3.92
CA LEU A 18 -10.85 -1.34 5.12
C LEU A 18 -9.33 -1.43 5.29
N SER A 19 -8.59 -2.05 4.35
CA SER A 19 -7.13 -2.22 4.45
C SER A 19 -6.36 -0.90 4.56
N HIS A 20 -6.93 0.20 4.05
CA HIS A 20 -6.35 1.53 4.17
C HIS A 20 -6.38 2.08 5.61
N LEU A 21 -7.27 1.56 6.47
CA LEU A 21 -7.39 1.98 7.87
C LEU A 21 -6.56 1.13 8.82
N TRP A 22 -5.99 0.01 8.37
CA TRP A 22 -5.21 -0.89 9.22
C TRP A 22 -4.04 -0.20 9.95
N PRO A 23 -3.29 0.73 9.35
CA PRO A 23 -2.24 1.45 10.07
C PRO A 23 -2.78 2.26 11.26
N THR A 24 -4.01 2.76 11.17
CA THR A 24 -4.67 3.50 12.25
C THR A 24 -5.05 2.59 13.42
N PHE A 25 -5.52 1.37 13.13
CA PHE A 25 -5.94 0.41 14.17
C PHE A 25 -4.80 -0.40 14.78
N ALA A 26 -3.72 -0.59 14.04
CA ALA A 26 -2.58 -1.40 14.46
C ALA A 26 -1.25 -0.68 14.11
N PRO A 27 -0.89 0.39 14.86
CA PRO A 27 0.33 1.16 14.60
C PRO A 27 1.62 0.32 14.70
N GLY A 28 1.58 -0.81 15.42
CA GLY A 28 2.70 -1.75 15.52
C GLY A 28 2.99 -2.58 14.26
N LEU A 29 2.12 -2.55 13.24
CA LEU A 29 2.35 -3.27 11.98
C LEU A 29 3.51 -2.70 11.14
N GLY A 30 3.94 -1.46 11.44
CA GLY A 30 5.04 -0.79 10.76
C GLY A 30 4.79 -0.52 9.28
N ILE A 31 5.76 0.13 8.63
CA ILE A 31 5.71 0.49 7.20
C ILE A 31 5.63 -0.74 6.29
N ARG A 32 6.13 -1.90 6.74
CA ARG A 32 6.06 -3.17 5.98
C ARG A 32 4.63 -3.55 5.60
N ALA A 33 3.65 -3.27 6.46
CA ALA A 33 2.25 -3.55 6.15
C ALA A 33 1.71 -2.70 4.99
N LEU A 34 2.24 -1.51 4.76
CA LEU A 34 1.93 -0.68 3.60
C LEU A 34 2.56 -1.25 2.32
N TYR A 35 3.79 -1.79 2.42
CA TYR A 35 4.50 -2.39 1.28
C TYR A 35 3.77 -3.64 0.74
N TYR A 36 3.41 -4.57 1.65
CA TYR A 36 2.66 -5.77 1.28
C TYR A 36 1.16 -5.52 1.09
N ARG A 37 0.66 -4.30 1.31
CA ARG A 37 -0.77 -3.99 1.16
C ARG A 37 -1.27 -4.28 -0.23
N ARG A 38 -0.47 -4.00 -1.26
CA ARG A 38 -0.87 -4.25 -2.66
C ARG A 38 -1.03 -5.74 -2.93
N GLU A 39 -0.06 -6.55 -2.51
CA GLU A 39 -0.09 -8.00 -2.67
C GLU A 39 -1.23 -8.63 -1.85
N LEU A 40 -1.39 -8.21 -0.60
CA LEU A 40 -2.50 -8.63 0.25
C LEU A 40 -3.85 -8.23 -0.34
N GLY A 41 -3.99 -7.00 -0.84
CA GLY A 41 -5.21 -6.53 -1.48
C GLY A 41 -5.59 -7.38 -2.69
N PHE A 42 -4.61 -7.67 -3.55
CA PHE A 42 -4.80 -8.55 -4.70
C PHE A 42 -5.21 -9.97 -4.29
N ALA A 43 -4.54 -10.55 -3.30
CA ALA A 43 -4.86 -11.88 -2.78
C ALA A 43 -6.28 -11.93 -2.18
N LEU A 44 -6.67 -10.91 -1.39
CA LEU A 44 -8.00 -10.79 -0.81
C LEU A 44 -9.08 -10.62 -1.88
N THR A 45 -8.82 -9.86 -2.94
CA THR A 45 -9.72 -9.72 -4.08
C THR A 45 -9.93 -11.05 -4.79
N ILE A 46 -8.86 -11.75 -5.16
CA ILE A 46 -8.97 -13.06 -5.83
C ILE A 46 -9.77 -14.02 -4.96
N LEU A 47 -9.42 -14.12 -3.68
CA LEU A 47 -10.06 -15.09 -2.78
C LEU A 47 -11.54 -14.77 -2.56
N SER A 48 -11.88 -13.51 -2.27
CA SER A 48 -13.28 -13.10 -2.04
C SER A 48 -14.15 -13.28 -3.28
N VAL A 49 -13.67 -12.87 -4.45
CA VAL A 49 -14.41 -13.02 -5.72
C VAL A 49 -14.56 -14.49 -6.10
N THR A 50 -13.50 -15.30 -5.97
CA THR A 50 -13.55 -16.74 -6.28
C THR A 50 -14.58 -17.44 -5.40
N LEU A 51 -14.60 -17.16 -4.10
CA LEU A 51 -15.60 -17.72 -3.18
C LEU A 51 -17.03 -17.33 -3.59
N ALA A 52 -17.26 -16.06 -3.94
CA ALA A 52 -18.57 -15.60 -4.39
C ALA A 52 -19.01 -16.29 -5.70
N ILE A 53 -18.10 -16.46 -6.67
CA ILE A 53 -18.36 -17.19 -7.93
C ILE A 53 -18.73 -18.65 -7.63
N VAL A 54 -17.99 -19.34 -6.75
CA VAL A 54 -18.27 -20.73 -6.35
C VAL A 54 -19.65 -20.85 -5.70
N VAL A 55 -20.03 -19.91 -4.84
CA VAL A 55 -21.36 -19.90 -4.21
C VAL A 55 -22.48 -19.75 -5.26
N VAL A 56 -22.33 -18.82 -6.21
CA VAL A 56 -23.30 -18.62 -7.30
C VAL A 56 -23.39 -19.85 -8.19
N GLY A 57 -22.26 -20.46 -8.55
CA GLY A 57 -22.22 -21.63 -9.43
C GLY A 57 -22.80 -22.90 -8.79
N THR A 58 -22.66 -23.06 -7.46
CA THR A 58 -23.18 -24.23 -6.74
C THR A 58 -24.63 -24.06 -6.29
N THR A 59 -25.05 -22.83 -5.97
CA THR A 59 -26.39 -22.53 -5.46
C THR A 59 -26.92 -21.23 -6.09
N PRO A 60 -27.35 -21.24 -7.36
CA PRO A 60 -27.76 -20.02 -8.04
C PRO A 60 -29.08 -19.48 -7.45
N THR A 61 -28.97 -18.38 -6.72
CA THR A 61 -30.12 -17.63 -6.18
C THR A 61 -29.92 -16.15 -6.45
N VAL A 62 -31.00 -15.37 -6.47
CA VAL A 62 -30.94 -13.90 -6.60
C VAL A 62 -30.07 -13.29 -5.49
N GLY A 63 -30.17 -13.82 -4.27
CA GLY A 63 -29.35 -13.38 -3.14
C GLY A 63 -27.85 -13.61 -3.35
N HIS A 64 -27.45 -14.72 -3.96
CA HIS A 64 -26.04 -14.99 -4.26
C HIS A 64 -25.52 -14.18 -5.46
N ALA A 65 -26.37 -13.89 -6.45
CA ALA A 65 -26.00 -12.96 -7.53
C ALA A 65 -25.76 -11.54 -6.98
N LEU A 66 -26.63 -11.08 -6.07
CA LEU A 66 -26.45 -9.81 -5.35
C LEU A 66 -25.17 -9.81 -4.51
N LEU A 67 -24.87 -10.91 -3.81
CA LEU A 67 -23.62 -11.05 -3.06
C LEU A 67 -22.40 -10.87 -3.97
N LEU A 68 -22.35 -11.53 -5.13
CA LEU A 68 -21.24 -11.38 -6.08
C LEU A 68 -21.11 -9.93 -6.56
N ALA A 69 -22.22 -9.26 -6.85
CA ALA A 69 -22.22 -7.84 -7.22
C ALA A 69 -21.65 -6.96 -6.10
N VAL A 70 -22.07 -7.19 -4.84
CA VAL A 70 -21.57 -6.45 -3.67
C VAL A 70 -20.09 -6.68 -3.43
N VAL A 71 -19.63 -7.95 -3.45
CA VAL A 71 -18.22 -8.31 -3.29
C VAL A 71 -17.35 -7.65 -4.37
N THR A 72 -17.83 -7.66 -5.62
CA THR A 72 -17.13 -7.02 -6.74
C THR A 72 -17.07 -5.50 -6.57
N ALA A 73 -18.19 -4.88 -6.20
CA ALA A 73 -18.27 -3.44 -5.96
C ALA A 73 -17.37 -2.99 -4.81
N LEU A 74 -17.33 -3.73 -3.69
CA LEU A 74 -16.44 -3.44 -2.55
C LEU A 74 -14.96 -3.51 -2.95
N ASN A 75 -14.56 -4.54 -3.69
CA ASN A 75 -13.18 -4.68 -4.17
C ASN A 75 -12.80 -3.57 -5.18
N GLY A 76 -13.72 -3.21 -6.08
CA GLY A 76 -13.53 -2.10 -7.02
C GLY A 76 -13.42 -0.75 -6.31
N ALA A 77 -14.32 -0.46 -5.36
CA ALA A 77 -14.31 0.75 -4.56
C ALA A 77 -13.03 0.88 -3.73
N SER A 78 -12.52 -0.21 -3.15
CA SER A 78 -11.22 -0.25 -2.46
C SER A 78 -10.07 0.24 -3.36
N SER A 79 -10.07 -0.16 -4.62
CA SER A 79 -9.02 0.19 -5.58
C SER A 79 -9.08 1.65 -6.03
N VAL A 80 -10.28 2.26 -6.03
CA VAL A 80 -10.51 3.66 -6.39
C VAL A 80 -10.28 4.58 -5.19
N ALA A 81 -10.70 4.18 -3.99
CA ALA A 81 -10.56 4.94 -2.76
C ALA A 81 -9.17 4.82 -2.12
N ALA A 82 -8.27 3.99 -2.67
CA ALA A 82 -6.91 3.87 -2.16
C ALA A 82 -6.15 5.20 -2.33
N PRO A 83 -5.69 5.83 -1.23
CA PRO A 83 -4.92 7.08 -1.29
C PRO A 83 -3.60 6.97 -2.09
N GLY A 84 -3.14 5.73 -2.35
CA GLY A 84 -1.90 5.42 -3.05
C GLY A 84 -1.86 5.77 -4.54
N ARG A 85 -2.96 6.21 -5.16
CA ARG A 85 -2.91 6.81 -6.52
C ARG A 85 -2.33 8.23 -6.52
N VAL A 86 -2.09 8.83 -5.34
CA VAL A 86 -1.56 10.20 -5.20
C VAL A 86 -0.08 10.22 -4.83
N LEU A 87 0.53 9.11 -4.40
CA LEU A 87 1.91 9.09 -3.87
C LEU A 87 2.66 7.82 -4.30
N PRO A 88 3.39 7.84 -5.44
CA PRO A 88 4.24 6.72 -5.85
C PRO A 88 5.48 6.66 -4.93
N ALA A 89 5.64 5.62 -4.12
CA ALA A 89 6.90 5.41 -3.40
C ALA A 89 8.06 5.37 -4.42
N LEU A 90 9.07 6.22 -4.20
CA LEU A 90 10.32 6.20 -4.97
C LEU A 90 11.21 5.13 -4.33
N ASP A 91 11.33 3.98 -5.00
CA ASP A 91 12.32 2.96 -4.65
C ASP A 91 13.69 3.42 -5.18
N ASP A 92 14.68 3.53 -4.29
CA ASP A 92 16.09 3.84 -4.61
C ASP A 92 16.29 5.15 -5.42
N PRO A 93 15.87 6.32 -4.88
CA PRO A 93 16.16 7.59 -5.53
C PRO A 93 17.68 7.80 -5.56
N ARG A 94 18.25 7.96 -6.77
CA ARG A 94 19.69 8.17 -6.93
C ARG A 94 20.15 9.31 -6.03
N PRO A 95 21.06 9.07 -5.07
CA PRO A 95 21.54 10.11 -4.18
C PRO A 95 22.30 11.16 -4.99
N VAL A 96 22.08 12.43 -4.68
CA VAL A 96 22.92 13.50 -5.21
C VAL A 96 24.22 13.48 -4.41
N ARG A 97 25.33 13.13 -5.06
CA ARG A 97 26.65 13.26 -4.43
C ARG A 97 26.93 14.73 -4.15
N LEU A 98 27.15 15.06 -2.88
CA LEU A 98 27.49 16.40 -2.43
C LEU A 98 28.92 16.82 -2.83
N ASP A 99 29.75 15.87 -3.25
CA ASP A 99 31.13 16.10 -3.64
C ASP A 99 31.19 16.86 -4.98
N GLY A 100 31.30 18.20 -4.92
CA GLY A 100 31.62 19.05 -6.07
C GLY A 100 30.51 19.96 -6.59
N HIS A 101 29.40 20.13 -5.85
CA HIS A 101 28.36 21.10 -6.21
C HIS A 101 28.45 22.36 -5.33
N ASP A 102 28.91 23.47 -5.92
CA ASP A 102 28.95 24.80 -5.26
C ASP A 102 27.55 25.42 -5.04
N GLN A 103 26.51 24.82 -5.65
CA GLN A 103 25.12 25.24 -5.49
C GLN A 103 24.24 24.03 -5.21
N LEU A 104 23.87 23.86 -3.95
CA LEU A 104 22.81 22.95 -3.56
C LEU A 104 21.45 23.55 -3.94
N PRO A 105 20.46 22.74 -4.37
CA PRO A 105 19.09 23.23 -4.46
C PRO A 105 18.65 23.79 -3.09
N ALA A 106 17.86 24.87 -3.12
CA ALA A 106 17.63 25.76 -1.96
C ALA A 106 17.09 25.08 -0.68
N HIS A 107 16.50 23.89 -0.80
CA HIS A 107 16.08 23.07 0.33
C HIS A 107 16.41 21.60 0.01
N VAL A 108 17.22 20.95 0.86
CA VAL A 108 17.56 19.53 0.79
C VAL A 108 17.28 18.85 2.12
N LEU A 109 16.88 17.58 2.10
CA LEU A 109 16.87 16.74 3.28
C LEU A 109 18.15 15.92 3.28
N GLY A 110 18.99 16.10 4.31
CA GLY A 110 20.27 15.44 4.43
C GLY A 110 20.34 14.52 5.65
N THR A 111 21.06 13.42 5.52
CA THR A 111 21.49 12.58 6.65
C THR A 111 23.00 12.39 6.58
N SER A 112 23.64 12.36 7.74
CA SER A 112 25.09 12.16 7.86
C SER A 112 25.37 11.02 8.81
N THR A 113 26.34 10.19 8.44
CA THR A 113 26.90 9.11 9.25
C THR A 113 28.42 9.23 9.26
N ASP A 114 29.05 8.40 10.09
CA ASP A 114 30.51 8.40 10.25
C ASP A 114 31.27 8.11 8.95
N THR A 115 30.64 7.49 7.94
CA THR A 115 31.27 7.16 6.65
C THR A 115 30.92 8.10 5.50
N GLY A 116 29.94 8.99 5.68
CA GLY A 116 29.47 9.85 4.60
C GLY A 116 28.13 10.52 4.83
N ALA A 117 27.82 11.48 3.96
CA ALA A 117 26.58 12.24 3.96
C ALA A 117 25.82 12.05 2.65
N HIS A 118 24.49 11.94 2.75
CA HIS A 118 23.58 11.84 1.62
C HIS A 118 22.56 12.97 1.71
N ALA A 119 22.18 13.52 0.57
CA ALA A 119 21.14 14.53 0.49
C ALA A 119 20.23 14.30 -0.71
N TRP A 120 18.95 14.59 -0.51
CA TRP A 120 17.92 14.56 -1.55
C TRP A 120 17.30 15.95 -1.68
N SER A 121 17.11 16.41 -2.91
CA SER A 121 16.44 17.68 -3.20
C SER A 121 14.98 17.60 -2.77
N LEU A 122 14.48 18.63 -2.09
CA LEU A 122 13.06 18.67 -1.72
C LEU A 122 12.12 18.90 -2.92
N GLN A 123 12.67 19.28 -4.08
CA GLN A 123 11.91 19.30 -5.33
C GLN A 123 11.73 17.89 -5.91
N ASP A 124 12.66 16.99 -5.61
CA ASP A 124 12.59 15.57 -5.99
C ASP A 124 11.83 14.74 -4.94
N LEU A 125 11.81 15.21 -3.68
CA LEU A 125 10.99 14.68 -2.61
C LEU A 125 9.57 15.26 -2.71
N ILE A 126 8.70 14.57 -3.43
CA ILE A 126 7.27 14.91 -3.45
C ILE A 126 6.73 14.80 -2.00
N PRO A 127 5.90 15.76 -1.53
CA PRO A 127 5.34 15.74 -0.17
C PRO A 127 4.73 14.38 0.12
N HIS A 128 5.02 13.80 1.28
CA HIS A 128 4.57 12.48 1.75
C HIS A 128 5.28 11.23 1.19
N HIS A 129 6.45 11.36 0.56
CA HIS A 129 7.25 10.20 0.18
C HIS A 129 8.07 9.69 1.37
N ILE A 130 7.90 8.40 1.70
CA ILE A 130 8.81 7.64 2.55
C ILE A 130 10.01 7.28 1.66
N VAL A 131 11.13 7.97 1.82
CA VAL A 131 12.39 7.51 1.20
C VAL A 131 12.85 6.30 2.00
N ASN A 132 12.69 5.12 1.43
CA ASN A 132 13.30 3.90 1.92
C ASN A 132 14.68 3.78 1.29
N ASP A 133 15.71 4.11 2.05
CA ASP A 133 17.09 3.98 1.59
C ASP A 133 17.93 3.25 2.66
N TRP A 134 19.10 2.78 2.25
CA TRP A 134 20.07 2.11 3.10
C TRP A 134 21.34 2.95 3.18
N LEU A 135 21.70 3.35 4.39
CA LEU A 135 22.88 4.13 4.65
C LEU A 135 23.76 3.36 5.63
N ASP A 136 24.95 2.94 5.17
CA ASP A 136 25.85 2.03 5.91
C ASP A 136 25.19 0.75 6.44
N GLY A 137 24.34 0.14 5.61
CA GLY A 137 23.63 -1.07 6.02
C GLY A 137 22.58 -0.84 7.11
N ARG A 138 22.24 0.43 7.41
CA ARG A 138 21.12 0.79 8.28
C ARG A 138 19.97 1.34 7.43
N PRO A 139 18.74 0.83 7.60
CA PRO A 139 17.60 1.38 6.88
C PRO A 139 17.28 2.76 7.44
N ILE A 140 17.04 3.72 6.56
CA ILE A 140 16.57 5.06 6.90
C ILE A 140 15.19 5.30 6.28
N THR A 141 14.39 6.12 6.97
CA THR A 141 13.10 6.60 6.48
C THR A 141 13.09 8.11 6.60
N ALA A 142 12.95 8.80 5.48
CA ALA A 142 12.79 10.24 5.41
C ALA A 142 11.35 10.57 4.95
N THR A 143 10.69 11.49 5.64
CA THR A 143 9.35 12.00 5.29
C THR A 143 9.34 13.52 5.41
N TRP A 144 8.77 14.21 4.43
CA TRP A 144 8.46 15.64 4.48
C TRP A 144 6.96 15.85 4.27
#